data_AF-A0A1B1U6H1-F1
#
_entry.id   AF-A0A1B1U6H1-F1
#
_cell.length_a   1.000
_cell.length_b   1.000
_cell.length_c   1.000
_cell.angle_alpha   90.00
_cell.angle_beta   90.00
_cell.angle_gamma   90.00
#
_symmetry.space_group_name_H-M   'P 1'
#
loop_
_entity.id
_entity.type
_entity.pdbx_description
1 polymer ?
#
loop_
_entity_poly.entity_id
_entity_poly.type
_entity_poly.pdbx_seq_one_letter_code
_entity_poly.pdbx_strand_id
1 'polypeptide(L)'
;MKNLIYNTQRHKGALEQVEIMLANQKEIYFFGGLGSMSLASVNAQFLKTKGIDFNGFIANERFIQQATHLGKPVVAIEKCEIPRDVNVIVGISNWIDARSELESYGFHNIFVFDAFAELFLEDITLEYFQKNIDGFEQTYAILQDQTSKDCMVAYLQGKIFNNFSGLASTYAGGGHILKAC
;
A
#
# COMPACT_ATOMS: atom_id res chain seq x y z
N MET A 1 -24.64 4.33 4.78
CA MET A 1 -23.18 4.07 4.75
C MET A 1 -22.61 3.79 6.15
N LYS A 2 -23.08 4.47 7.21
CA LYS A 2 -22.70 4.35 8.62
C LYS A 2 -22.37 2.94 9.14
N ASN A 3 -23.28 1.98 8.93
CA ASN A 3 -23.08 0.60 9.40
C ASN A 3 -21.89 -0.09 8.72
N LEU A 4 -21.58 0.24 7.47
CA LEU A 4 -20.42 -0.32 6.77
C LEU A 4 -19.13 0.23 7.37
N ILE A 5 -19.09 1.51 7.73
CA ILE A 5 -17.92 2.15 8.34
C ILE A 5 -17.67 1.58 9.74
N TYR A 6 -18.68 1.52 10.61
CA TYR A 6 -18.49 1.05 11.99
C TYR A 6 -18.13 -0.44 12.14
N ASN A 7 -18.47 -1.26 11.15
CA ASN A 7 -18.12 -2.68 11.15
C ASN A 7 -16.80 -2.97 10.42
N THR A 8 -16.06 -1.93 10.02
CA THR A 8 -14.80 -2.11 9.29
C THR A 8 -13.69 -2.53 10.24
N GLN A 9 -12.99 -3.60 9.89
CA GLN A 9 -11.80 -4.04 10.62
C GLN A 9 -10.64 -3.06 10.38
N ARG A 10 -10.00 -2.62 11.47
CA ARG A 10 -8.76 -1.85 11.44
C ARG A 10 -7.58 -2.72 11.02
N HIS A 11 -6.84 -2.24 10.04
CA HIS A 11 -5.51 -2.74 9.68
C HIS A 11 -4.44 -1.87 10.35
N LYS A 12 -3.27 -2.47 10.57
CA LYS A 12 -2.12 -1.76 11.12
C LYS A 12 -1.66 -0.67 10.16
N GLY A 13 -1.50 0.55 10.67
CA GLY A 13 -0.99 1.68 9.90
C GLY A 13 0.50 1.53 9.56
N ALA A 14 1.06 2.52 8.88
CA ALA A 14 2.47 2.47 8.46
C ALA A 14 3.43 2.40 9.66
N LEU A 15 3.19 3.20 10.70
CA LEU A 15 4.03 3.23 11.89
C LEU A 15 4.03 1.89 12.64
N GLU A 16 2.87 1.29 12.87
CA GLU A 16 2.76 -0.02 13.54
C GLU A 16 3.44 -1.14 12.73
N GLN A 17 3.34 -1.09 11.39
CA GLN A 17 4.02 -2.04 10.53
C GLN A 17 5.54 -1.86 10.56
N VAL A 18 6.02 -0.61 10.62
CA VAL A 18 7.44 -0.31 10.80
C VAL A 18 7.95 -0.84 12.13
N GLU A 19 7.21 -0.69 13.24
CA GLU A 19 7.61 -1.23 14.53
C GLU A 19 7.79 -2.76 14.48
N ILE A 20 6.86 -3.47 13.84
CA ILE A 20 6.96 -4.93 13.65
C ILE A 20 8.15 -5.28 12.77
N MET A 21 8.34 -4.56 11.67
CA MET A 21 9.44 -4.76 10.73
C MET A 21 10.81 -4.62 11.42
N LEU A 22 10.96 -3.58 12.26
CA LEU A 22 12.20 -3.33 13.01
C LEU A 22 12.42 -4.36 14.12
N ALA A 23 11.37 -4.80 14.80
CA ALA A 23 11.46 -5.82 15.84
C ALA A 23 12.01 -7.16 15.32
N ASN A 24 11.79 -7.46 14.03
CA ASN A 24 12.28 -8.68 13.40
C ASN A 24 13.79 -8.66 13.11
N GLN A 25 14.43 -7.48 13.12
CA GLN A 25 15.86 -7.28 12.84
C GLN A 25 16.35 -7.89 11.51
N LYS A 26 15.47 -7.95 10.50
CA LYS A 26 15.79 -8.46 9.16
C LYS A 26 16.07 -7.31 8.20
N GLU A 27 16.83 -7.61 7.15
CA GLU A 27 17.06 -6.70 6.03
C GLU A 27 15.74 -6.23 5.42
N ILE A 28 15.73 -5.01 4.89
CA ILE A 28 14.53 -4.35 4.37
C ILE A 28 14.68 -4.13 2.87
N TYR A 29 13.75 -4.68 2.10
CA TYR A 29 13.68 -4.51 0.66
C TYR A 29 12.33 -3.96 0.22
N PHE A 30 12.31 -3.24 -0.89
CA PHE A 30 11.07 -2.84 -1.56
C PHE A 30 10.79 -3.75 -2.75
N PHE A 31 9.54 -4.14 -2.98
CA PHE A 31 9.13 -4.89 -4.17
C PHE A 31 8.38 -4.00 -5.16
N GLY A 32 8.92 -3.87 -6.38
CA GLY A 32 8.37 -3.04 -7.46
C GLY A 32 8.53 -1.54 -7.22
N GLY A 33 7.85 -0.73 -8.04
CA GLY A 33 7.85 0.73 -7.91
C GLY A 33 9.22 1.37 -8.16
N LEU A 34 9.80 1.22 -9.35
CA LEU A 34 11.12 1.79 -9.67
C LEU A 34 11.06 3.21 -10.26
N GLY A 35 9.92 3.89 -10.17
CA GLY A 35 9.72 5.26 -10.64
C GLY A 35 9.80 6.27 -9.49
N SER A 36 10.27 7.49 -9.76
CA SER A 36 10.50 8.54 -8.72
C SER A 36 9.28 8.91 -7.87
N MET A 37 8.07 8.78 -8.42
CA MET A 37 6.79 9.04 -7.74
C MET A 37 6.02 7.75 -7.41
N SER A 38 6.70 6.61 -7.43
CA SER A 38 6.07 5.33 -7.08
C SER A 38 5.82 5.22 -5.58
N LEU A 39 4.94 4.28 -5.20
CA LEU A 39 4.70 3.95 -3.80
C LEU A 39 6.00 3.48 -3.10
N ALA A 40 6.88 2.75 -3.80
CA ALA A 40 8.17 2.35 -3.23
C ALA A 40 9.04 3.58 -2.89
N SER A 41 9.13 4.57 -3.79
CA SER A 41 9.91 5.78 -3.54
C SER A 41 9.32 6.64 -2.41
N VAL A 42 7.99 6.74 -2.34
CA VAL A 42 7.29 7.44 -1.24
C VAL A 42 7.55 6.73 0.10
N ASN A 43 7.39 5.41 0.14
CA ASN A 43 7.66 4.63 1.34
C ASN A 43 9.14 4.65 1.74
N ALA A 44 10.08 4.65 0.78
CA ALA A 44 11.51 4.79 1.05
C ALA A 44 11.83 6.17 1.67
N GLN A 45 11.22 7.24 1.15
CA GLN A 45 11.38 8.57 1.74
C GLN A 45 10.78 8.65 3.15
N PHE A 46 9.63 8.00 3.40
CA PHE A 46 9.06 7.88 4.74
C PHE A 46 10.00 7.19 5.72
N LEU A 47 10.59 6.05 5.35
CA LEU A 47 11.59 5.37 6.20
C LEU A 47 12.79 6.27 6.48
N LYS A 48 13.28 6.98 5.45
CA LYS A 48 14.40 7.91 5.57
C LYS A 48 14.12 9.05 6.56
N THR A 49 12.92 9.63 6.56
CA THR A 49 12.57 10.68 7.55
C THR A 49 12.48 10.15 8.98
N LYS A 50 12.30 8.84 9.14
CA LYS A 50 12.35 8.13 10.44
C LYS A 50 13.75 7.62 10.80
N GLY A 51 14.77 7.89 10.00
CA GLY A 51 16.14 7.43 10.23
C GLY A 51 16.34 5.93 10.00
N ILE A 52 15.46 5.29 9.22
CA ILE A 52 15.52 3.87 8.92
C ILE A 52 16.15 3.70 7.54
N ASP A 53 17.22 2.90 7.46
CA ASP A 53 17.85 2.53 6.20
C ASP A 53 17.26 1.22 5.65
N PHE A 54 17.43 1.00 4.35
CA PHE A 54 16.97 -0.20 3.66
C PHE A 54 18.05 -0.74 2.72
N ASN A 55 17.94 -2.02 2.35
CA ASN A 55 19.00 -2.77 1.68
C ASN A 55 18.92 -2.67 0.16
N GLY A 56 17.71 -2.62 -0.42
CA GLY A 56 17.56 -2.57 -1.88
C GLY A 56 16.13 -2.66 -2.38
N PHE A 57 16.03 -2.83 -3.69
CA PHE A 57 14.79 -3.04 -4.42
C PHE A 57 14.81 -4.43 -5.07
N ILE A 58 13.64 -5.04 -5.14
CA ILE A 58 13.35 -6.29 -5.81
C ILE A 58 12.33 -5.96 -6.90
N ALA A 59 12.52 -6.47 -8.09
CA ALA A 59 11.52 -6.40 -9.16
C ALA A 59 11.60 -7.64 -10.04
N ASN A 60 10.60 -7.88 -10.88
CA ASN A 60 10.77 -8.86 -11.95
C ASN A 60 11.84 -8.41 -12.92
N GLU A 61 12.67 -9.34 -13.40
CA GLU A 61 13.76 -9.06 -14.34
C GLU A 61 13.30 -8.21 -15.54
N ARG A 62 12.12 -8.49 -16.10
CA ARG A 62 11.54 -7.76 -17.24
C ARG A 62 11.29 -6.27 -16.99
N PHE A 63 11.20 -5.84 -15.74
CA PHE A 63 10.92 -4.45 -15.35
C PHE A 63 12.17 -3.71 -14.86
N ILE A 64 13.32 -4.38 -14.78
CA ILE A 64 14.58 -3.77 -14.34
C ILE A 64 15.23 -3.06 -15.53
N GLN A 65 15.16 -1.73 -15.53
CA GLN A 65 15.82 -0.88 -16.53
C GLN A 65 17.13 -0.26 -15.98
N GLN A 66 17.35 -0.36 -14.68
CA GLN A 66 18.47 0.25 -13.96
C GLN A 66 18.95 -0.67 -12.84
N ALA A 67 20.26 -0.74 -12.64
CA ALA A 67 20.88 -1.58 -11.61
C ALA A 67 20.74 -0.99 -10.18
N THR A 68 20.42 0.31 -10.08
CA THR A 68 20.26 1.00 -8.80
C THR A 68 19.04 1.92 -8.82
N HIS A 69 18.39 2.10 -7.69
CA HIS A 69 17.30 3.05 -7.47
C HIS A 69 17.48 3.70 -6.09
N LEU A 70 17.37 5.03 -6.01
CA LEU A 70 17.63 5.79 -4.77
C LEU A 70 18.99 5.45 -4.10
N GLY A 71 20.01 5.16 -4.93
CA GLY A 71 21.36 4.81 -4.45
C GLY A 71 21.49 3.39 -3.89
N LYS A 72 20.46 2.54 -4.01
CA LYS A 72 20.44 1.16 -3.53
C LYS A 72 20.31 0.18 -4.71
N PRO A 73 20.81 -1.07 -4.59
CA PRO A 73 20.74 -2.05 -5.68
C PRO A 73 19.30 -2.44 -6.03
N VAL A 74 19.07 -2.76 -7.29
CA VAL A 74 17.84 -3.38 -7.81
C VAL A 74 18.18 -4.80 -8.24
N VAL A 75 17.53 -5.79 -7.65
CA VAL A 75 17.74 -7.21 -7.94
C VAL A 75 16.48 -7.85 -8.53
N ALA A 76 16.69 -8.87 -9.36
CA ALA A 76 15.60 -9.65 -9.93
C ALA A 76 15.08 -10.66 -8.90
N ILE A 77 13.75 -10.72 -8.70
CA ILE A 77 13.13 -11.71 -7.80
C ILE A 77 13.47 -13.14 -8.25
N GLU A 78 13.57 -13.35 -9.56
CA GLU A 78 13.83 -14.62 -10.23
C GLU A 78 15.26 -15.15 -10.00
N LYS A 79 16.24 -14.28 -9.69
CA LYS A 79 17.66 -14.65 -9.64
C LYS A 79 18.16 -15.18 -8.28
N CYS A 80 17.30 -15.24 -7.27
CA CYS A 80 17.64 -15.74 -5.92
C CYS A 80 18.86 -15.07 -5.26
N GLU A 81 19.20 -13.84 -5.62
CA GLU A 81 20.39 -13.13 -5.13
C GLU A 81 20.23 -12.61 -3.67
N ILE A 82 19.02 -12.68 -3.13
CA ILE A 82 18.71 -12.23 -1.76
C ILE A 82 18.07 -13.34 -0.93
N PRO A 83 18.32 -13.38 0.39
CA PRO A 83 17.63 -14.28 1.30
C PRO A 83 16.10 -14.09 1.20
N ARG A 84 15.34 -15.18 1.36
CA ARG A 84 13.86 -15.10 1.40
C ARG A 84 13.32 -14.72 2.77
N ASP A 85 14.15 -14.87 3.80
CA ASP A 85 13.85 -14.40 5.14
C ASP A 85 14.30 -12.94 5.36
N VAL A 86 13.66 -12.04 4.62
CA VAL A 86 13.86 -10.58 4.74
C VAL A 86 12.51 -9.91 4.91
N ASN A 87 12.52 -8.64 5.33
CA ASN A 87 11.34 -7.79 5.31
C ASN A 87 11.15 -7.23 3.89
N VAL A 88 9.98 -7.41 3.30
CA VAL A 88 9.64 -6.88 1.98
C VAL A 88 8.46 -5.93 2.09
N ILE A 89 8.65 -4.70 1.64
CA ILE A 89 7.60 -3.69 1.56
C ILE A 89 7.09 -3.64 0.13
N VAL A 90 5.79 -3.83 -0.06
CA VAL A 90 5.18 -3.74 -1.38
C VAL A 90 5.14 -2.28 -1.85
N GLY A 91 5.76 -2.02 -3.00
CA GLY A 91 5.93 -0.71 -3.61
C GLY A 91 5.04 -0.43 -4.82
N ILE A 92 4.00 -1.24 -5.04
CA ILE A 92 3.03 -1.10 -6.13
C ILE A 92 1.59 -1.12 -5.60
N SER A 93 0.67 -0.53 -6.36
CA SER A 93 -0.74 -0.39 -5.95
C SER A 93 -1.50 -1.72 -5.93
N ASN A 94 -1.18 -2.63 -6.85
CA ASN A 94 -1.76 -3.97 -6.90
C ASN A 94 -1.07 -4.90 -5.89
N TRP A 95 -1.27 -4.61 -4.61
CA TRP A 95 -0.57 -5.28 -3.51
C TRP A 95 -1.00 -6.74 -3.30
N ILE A 96 -2.20 -7.13 -3.74
CA ILE A 96 -2.69 -8.51 -3.64
C ILE A 96 -1.87 -9.41 -4.55
N ASP A 97 -1.73 -9.04 -5.83
CA ASP A 97 -0.94 -9.81 -6.79
C ASP A 97 0.54 -9.80 -6.41
N ALA A 98 1.08 -8.65 -5.98
CA ALA A 98 2.45 -8.57 -5.48
C ALA A 98 2.70 -9.48 -4.28
N ARG A 99 1.76 -9.54 -3.33
CA ARG A 99 1.88 -10.43 -2.16
C ARG A 99 1.87 -11.90 -2.58
N SER A 100 0.92 -12.29 -3.42
CA SER A 100 0.82 -13.65 -3.94
C SER A 100 2.09 -14.07 -4.68
N GLU A 101 2.63 -13.16 -5.50
CA GLU A 101 3.89 -13.38 -6.21
C GLU A 101 5.07 -13.54 -5.24
N LEU A 102 5.24 -12.63 -4.29
CA LEU A 102 6.29 -12.72 -3.26
C LEU A 102 6.21 -14.03 -2.46
N GLU A 103 5.00 -14.44 -2.06
CA GLU A 103 4.76 -15.71 -1.35
C GLU A 103 5.15 -16.91 -2.22
N SER A 104 4.89 -16.87 -3.54
CA SER A 104 5.29 -17.92 -4.48
C SER A 104 6.82 -18.07 -4.63
N TYR A 105 7.57 -16.99 -4.39
CA TYR A 105 9.05 -17.00 -4.35
C TYR A 105 9.63 -17.27 -2.94
N GLY A 106 8.77 -17.56 -1.95
CA GLY A 106 9.17 -17.95 -0.59
C GLY A 106 9.35 -16.80 0.39
N PHE A 107 8.92 -15.57 0.05
CA PHE A 107 8.94 -14.47 1.01
C PHE A 107 7.75 -14.57 1.97
N HIS A 108 7.99 -14.29 3.26
CA HIS A 108 6.96 -14.41 4.30
C HIS A 108 6.76 -13.13 5.13
N ASN A 109 7.80 -12.30 5.30
CA ASN A 109 7.68 -11.04 6.05
C ASN A 109 7.30 -9.90 5.09
N ILE A 110 6.05 -9.92 4.59
CA ILE A 110 5.55 -8.97 3.60
C ILE A 110 4.71 -7.89 4.29
N PHE A 111 5.06 -6.63 4.03
CA PHE A 111 4.42 -5.45 4.59
C PHE A 111 3.75 -4.63 3.49
N VAL A 112 2.57 -4.11 3.80
CA VAL A 112 1.77 -3.27 2.90
C VAL A 112 1.36 -2.05 3.71
N PHE A 113 2.15 -0.98 3.62
CA PHE A 113 1.76 0.28 4.22
C PHE A 113 1.80 1.40 3.18
N ASP A 114 0.80 2.27 3.30
CA ASP A 114 0.63 3.46 2.47
C ASP A 114 1.16 4.67 3.25
N ALA A 115 2.45 4.97 3.11
CA ALA A 115 3.01 6.16 3.73
C ALA A 115 2.52 7.45 3.05
N PHE A 116 1.89 7.37 1.87
CA PHE A 116 1.33 8.56 1.23
C PHE A 116 0.16 9.12 2.04
N ALA A 117 -0.70 8.25 2.56
CA ALA A 117 -1.78 8.64 3.45
C ALA A 117 -1.27 9.34 4.72
N GLU A 118 -0.19 8.85 5.30
CA GLU A 118 0.40 9.36 6.55
C GLU A 118 1.22 10.65 6.35
N LEU A 119 1.82 10.84 5.16
CA LEU A 119 2.69 11.99 4.87
C LEU A 119 1.96 13.17 4.23
N PHE A 120 0.95 12.92 3.40
CA PHE A 120 0.44 13.93 2.45
C PHE A 120 -1.06 14.16 2.51
N LEU A 121 -1.82 13.29 3.18
CA LEU A 121 -3.27 13.41 3.19
C LEU A 121 -3.75 13.85 4.56
N GLU A 122 -4.71 14.78 4.58
CA GLU A 122 -5.39 15.15 5.81
C GLU A 122 -6.08 13.92 6.43
N ASP A 123 -5.96 13.81 7.75
CA ASP A 123 -6.38 12.63 8.48
C ASP A 123 -7.90 12.67 8.69
N ILE A 124 -8.64 11.81 7.99
CA ILE A 124 -10.06 11.59 8.26
C ILE A 124 -10.13 10.56 9.38
N THR A 125 -10.10 11.05 10.61
CA THR A 125 -10.24 10.21 11.80
C THR A 125 -11.68 9.73 11.98
N LEU A 126 -11.87 8.66 12.77
CA LEU A 126 -13.21 8.20 13.13
C LEU A 126 -14.00 9.30 13.85
N GLU A 127 -13.35 10.12 14.68
CA GLU A 127 -13.97 11.24 15.37
C GLU A 127 -14.45 12.31 14.37
N TYR A 128 -13.60 12.68 13.40
CA TYR A 128 -13.99 13.61 12.35
C TYR A 128 -15.17 13.08 11.54
N PHE A 129 -15.16 11.79 11.17
CA PHE A 129 -16.26 11.14 10.48
C PHE A 129 -17.56 11.20 11.30
N GLN A 130 -17.50 10.86 12.59
CA GLN A 130 -18.66 10.89 13.49
C GLN A 130 -19.24 12.31 13.63
N LYS A 131 -18.38 13.32 13.76
CA LYS A 131 -18.79 14.73 13.87
C LYS A 131 -19.49 15.24 12.62
N ASN A 132 -19.14 14.71 11.45
CA ASN A 132 -19.62 15.19 10.14
C ASN A 132 -20.48 14.16 9.40
N ILE A 133 -21.04 13.17 10.11
CA ILE A 133 -21.68 12.00 9.50
C ILE A 133 -22.85 12.35 8.57
N ASP A 134 -23.64 13.36 8.93
CA ASP A 134 -24.80 13.79 8.12
C ASP A 134 -24.36 14.33 6.76
N GLY A 135 -23.23 15.05 6.71
CA GLY A 135 -22.65 15.52 5.46
C GLY A 135 -22.20 14.36 4.57
N PHE A 136 -21.54 13.35 5.15
CA PHE A 136 -21.14 12.17 4.39
C PHE A 136 -22.35 11.36 3.88
N GLU A 137 -23.40 11.17 4.67
CA GLU A 137 -24.61 10.46 4.22
C GLU A 137 -25.35 11.26 3.12
N GLN A 138 -25.36 12.59 3.18
CA GLN A 138 -25.90 13.44 2.11
C GLN A 138 -25.10 13.27 0.81
N THR A 139 -23.77 13.35 0.87
CA THR A 139 -22.92 13.12 -0.31
C THR A 139 -23.16 11.71 -0.88
N TYR A 140 -23.18 10.69 -0.02
CA TYR A 140 -23.45 9.31 -0.41
C TYR A 140 -24.82 9.14 -1.11
N ALA A 141 -25.85 9.85 -0.64
CA ALA A 141 -27.19 9.80 -1.23
C ALA A 141 -27.27 10.49 -2.61
N ILE A 142 -26.43 11.49 -2.87
CA ILE A 142 -26.38 12.23 -4.16
C ILE A 142 -25.67 11.42 -5.25
N LEU A 143 -24.75 10.51 -4.88
CA LEU A 143 -24.08 9.64 -5.86
C LEU A 143 -25.11 8.78 -6.60
N GLN A 144 -25.05 8.81 -7.94
CA GLN A 144 -26.09 8.18 -8.78
C GLN A 144 -25.87 6.67 -8.95
N ASP A 145 -24.63 6.24 -9.02
CA ASP A 145 -24.27 4.84 -9.29
C ASP A 145 -23.69 4.14 -8.05
N GLN A 146 -23.84 2.82 -8.01
CA GLN A 146 -23.37 1.99 -6.90
C GLN A 146 -21.84 1.96 -6.83
N THR A 147 -21.13 2.03 -7.96
CA THR A 147 -19.66 2.03 -8.00
C THR A 147 -19.08 3.25 -7.28
N SER A 148 -19.63 4.44 -7.52
CA SER A 148 -19.23 5.67 -6.81
C SER A 148 -19.52 5.59 -5.31
N LYS A 149 -20.67 5.02 -4.94
CA LYS A 149 -21.03 4.77 -3.53
C LYS A 149 -20.06 3.83 -2.84
N ASP A 150 -19.73 2.72 -3.50
CA ASP A 150 -18.76 1.74 -3.01
C ASP A 150 -17.36 2.33 -2.91
N CYS A 151 -16.96 3.16 -3.89
CA CYS A 151 -15.70 3.89 -3.88
C CYS A 151 -15.62 4.85 -2.69
N MET A 152 -16.68 5.60 -2.41
CA MET A 152 -16.74 6.49 -1.24
C MET A 152 -16.62 5.72 0.08
N VAL A 153 -17.34 4.59 0.21
CA VAL A 153 -17.23 3.73 1.40
C VAL A 153 -15.82 3.19 1.54
N ALA A 154 -15.26 2.62 0.47
CA ALA A 154 -13.92 2.04 0.46
C ALA A 154 -12.84 3.09 0.75
N TYR A 155 -13.00 4.32 0.26
CA TYR A 155 -12.12 5.44 0.59
C TYR A 155 -12.15 5.77 2.08
N LEU A 156 -13.35 5.92 2.67
CA LEU A 156 -13.50 6.18 4.11
C LEU A 156 -12.96 5.04 4.97
N GLN A 157 -13.16 3.79 4.55
CA GLN A 157 -12.59 2.61 5.22
C GLN A 157 -11.06 2.59 5.15
N GLY A 158 -10.49 2.91 3.99
CA GLY A 158 -9.05 3.08 3.81
C GLY A 158 -8.50 4.17 4.71
N LYS A 159 -9.18 5.31 4.81
CA LYS A 159 -8.74 6.45 5.63
C LYS A 159 -8.87 6.23 7.13
N ILE A 160 -10.01 5.77 7.60
CA ILE A 160 -10.28 5.66 9.04
C ILE A 160 -9.58 4.43 9.63
N PHE A 161 -9.47 3.35 8.85
CA PHE A 161 -9.11 2.02 9.36
C PHE A 161 -7.91 1.39 8.66
N ASN A 162 -7.23 2.10 7.75
CA ASN A 162 -6.18 1.54 6.89
C ASN A 162 -6.63 0.31 6.07
N ASN A 163 -7.94 0.18 5.84
CA ASN A 163 -8.52 -0.96 5.13
C ASN A 163 -8.73 -0.63 3.65
N PHE A 164 -7.71 -0.87 2.83
CA PHE A 164 -7.72 -0.58 1.39
C PHE A 164 -8.24 -1.74 0.52
N SER A 165 -8.78 -2.81 1.13
CA SER A 165 -9.27 -3.99 0.40
C SER A 165 -10.44 -3.67 -0.53
N GLY A 166 -11.36 -2.81 -0.07
CA GLY A 166 -12.48 -2.32 -0.87
C GLY A 166 -11.99 -1.54 -2.10
N LEU A 167 -10.98 -0.69 -1.93
CA LEU A 167 -10.40 0.09 -3.05
C LEU A 167 -9.74 -0.83 -4.07
N ALA A 168 -8.95 -1.81 -3.62
CA ALA A 168 -8.36 -2.82 -4.52
C ALA A 168 -9.43 -3.59 -5.33
N SER A 169 -10.57 -3.89 -4.71
CA SER A 169 -11.68 -4.60 -5.36
C SER A 169 -12.42 -3.75 -6.40
N THR A 170 -12.53 -2.43 -6.18
CA THR A 170 -13.12 -1.51 -7.18
C THR A 170 -12.30 -1.40 -8.46
N TYR A 171 -10.98 -1.59 -8.40
CA TYR A 171 -10.14 -1.69 -9.59
C TYR A 171 -10.35 -3.00 -10.35
N ALA A 172 -10.58 -4.11 -9.65
CA ALA A 172 -10.76 -5.44 -10.25
C ALA A 172 -12.15 -5.62 -10.92
N GLY A 173 -13.19 -4.93 -10.43
CA GLY A 173 -14.54 -4.98 -10.99
C GLY A 173 -14.76 -4.07 -12.23
N GLY A 174 -13.85 -3.13 -12.48
CA GLY A 174 -13.88 -2.21 -13.62
C GLY A 174 -13.16 -2.80 -14.83
N GLY A 175 -13.79 -3.74 -15.52
CA GLY A 175 -13.30 -4.32 -16.78
C GLY A 175 -13.23 -3.32 -17.92
N HIS A 176 -12.34 -2.32 -17.84
CA HIS A 176 -11.80 -1.59 -18.98
C HIS A 176 -10.31 -1.35 -18.75
N ILE A 177 -9.53 -2.29 -19.26
CA ILE A 177 -8.18 -2.13 -19.83
C ILE A 177 -7.56 -0.75 -19.57
N LEU A 178 -6.79 -0.61 -18.48
CA LEU A 178 -5.63 0.27 -18.51
C LEU A 178 -4.44 -0.59 -18.90
N LYS A 179 -4.25 -0.73 -20.23
CA LYS A 179 -2.94 -1.00 -20.78
C LYS A 179 -2.05 0.14 -20.32
N ALA A 180 -1.09 -0.18 -19.44
CA ALA A 180 -0.01 0.73 -19.11
C ALA A 180 0.69 1.14 -20.42
N CYS A 181 0.77 2.45 -20.65
CA CYS A 181 1.80 3.05 -21.49
C CYS A 181 3.05 3.24 -20.64
#